data_AF-A0A248YHI9-F1
#
_entry.id   AF-A0A248YHI9-F1
#
_cell.length_a   1.000
_cell.length_b   1.000
_cell.length_c   1.000
_cell.angle_alpha   90.00
_cell.angle_beta   90.00
_cell.angle_gamma   90.00
#
_symmetry.space_group_name_H-M   'P 1'
#
loop_
_entity.id
_entity.type
_entity.pdbx_description
1 polymer ?
#
loop_
_entity_poly.entity_id
_entity_poly.type
_entity_poly.pdbx_seq_one_letter_code
_entity_poly.pdbx_strand_id
1 'polypeptide(L)'
;MLTAALVSRRELASRVLGTEAYKTLLQFLLVAVLGGGTSLLYQALNRQADERNQRARRDEDRSIVLREARQRWLRDTIEQYQSVKRARRLLRAQALAPGSRRAGPRVKVGRYDELLQVVLDAQLWLEGMVAMMRADSTLFPENPDVTAAVVSAEEYLRTLVTEYEGFLPSTQARQEDDLEKLPVLSEFIGPYELSQGFRHQFTRPMQRVIAELQALSLG
;
A
#
# COMPACT_ATOMS: atom_id res chain seq x y z
N MET A 1 16.75 52.57 41.65
CA MET A 1 17.57 53.64 41.05
C MET A 1 17.21 54.01 39.61
N LEU A 2 16.54 53.16 38.81
CA LEU A 2 16.04 53.52 37.47
C LEU A 2 14.90 54.55 37.46
N THR A 3 14.11 54.64 38.54
CA THR A 3 12.99 55.58 38.66
C THR A 3 13.41 57.04 38.86
N ALA A 4 14.55 57.31 39.52
CA ALA A 4 15.04 58.68 39.73
C ALA A 4 15.63 59.30 38.45
N ALA A 5 16.27 58.50 37.58
CA ALA A 5 16.85 58.96 36.32
C ALA A 5 15.80 59.32 35.26
N LEU A 6 14.62 58.69 35.32
CA LEU A 6 13.49 59.01 34.44
C LEU A 6 12.79 60.33 34.82
N VAL A 7 12.81 60.69 36.11
CA VAL A 7 12.18 61.91 36.61
C VAL A 7 13.02 63.15 36.27
N SER A 8 14.36 63.11 36.43
CA SER A 8 15.20 64.29 36.14
C SER A 8 15.32 64.62 34.63
N ARG A 9 15.23 63.63 33.75
CA ARG A 9 15.16 63.87 32.29
C ARG A 9 13.84 64.50 31.84
N ARG A 10 12.78 64.37 32.63
CA ARG A 10 11.44 64.86 32.28
C ARG A 10 11.33 66.39 32.40
N GLU A 11 11.97 66.97 33.41
CA GLU A 11 11.95 68.43 33.66
C GLU A 11 12.81 69.24 32.68
N LEU A 12 13.87 68.64 32.13
CA LEU A 12 14.73 69.27 31.12
C LEU A 12 14.07 69.27 29.73
N ALA A 13 13.37 68.18 29.36
CA ALA A 13 12.70 68.08 28.07
C ALA A 13 11.49 69.03 27.94
N SER A 14 10.76 69.28 29.03
CA SER A 14 9.57 70.15 29.02
C SER A 14 9.91 71.64 28.85
N ARG A 15 11.13 72.08 29.21
CA ARG A 15 11.55 73.50 29.08
C ARG A 15 11.97 73.90 27.66
N VAL A 16 12.40 72.94 26.82
CA VAL A 16 12.98 73.22 25.50
C VAL A 16 11.99 73.01 24.35
N LEU A 17 11.02 72.09 24.50
CA LEU A 17 10.11 71.69 23.42
C LEU A 17 8.70 72.32 23.51
N GLY A 18 8.37 73.00 24.60
CA GLY A 18 6.99 73.40 24.88
C GLY A 18 6.13 72.20 25.33
N THR A 19 5.26 72.43 26.30
CA THR A 19 4.42 71.39 26.93
C THR A 19 3.56 70.61 25.93
N GLU A 20 3.08 71.29 24.89
CA GLU A 20 2.27 70.69 23.82
C GLU A 20 3.07 69.69 22.97
N ALA A 21 4.31 70.03 22.56
CA ALA A 21 5.12 69.13 21.74
C ALA A 21 5.53 67.87 22.52
N TYR A 22 5.81 68.00 23.82
CA TYR A 22 6.11 66.86 24.68
C TYR A 22 4.92 65.90 24.80
N LYS A 23 3.70 66.43 24.93
CA LYS A 23 2.47 65.62 24.97
C LYS A 23 2.24 64.86 23.66
N THR A 24 2.43 65.51 22.52
CA THR A 24 2.31 64.88 21.19
C THR A 24 3.33 63.77 20.98
N LEU A 25 4.59 63.98 21.37
CA LEU A 25 5.63 62.96 21.29
C LEU A 25 5.29 61.73 22.15
N LEU A 26 4.76 61.96 23.36
CA LEU A 26 4.38 60.88 24.27
C LEU A 26 3.17 60.09 23.75
N GLN A 27 2.20 60.76 23.14
CA GLN A 27 1.09 60.11 22.44
C GLN A 27 1.58 59.27 21.25
N PHE A 28 2.50 59.80 20.44
CA PHE A 28 3.09 59.06 19.33
C PHE A 28 3.82 57.81 19.81
N LEU A 29 4.65 57.94 20.86
CA LEU A 29 5.38 56.81 21.43
C LEU A 29 4.43 55.76 22.01
N LEU A 30 3.35 56.17 22.67
CA LEU A 30 2.32 55.26 23.17
C LEU A 30 1.65 54.48 22.03
N VAL A 31 1.25 55.17 20.95
CA VAL A 31 0.63 54.53 19.77
C VAL A 31 1.61 53.59 19.09
N ALA A 32 2.88 53.97 18.97
CA ALA A 32 3.92 53.12 18.39
C ALA A 32 4.17 51.85 19.22
N VAL A 33 4.22 51.95 20.55
CA VAL A 33 4.38 50.79 21.43
C VAL A 33 3.15 49.89 21.41
N LEU A 34 1.93 50.47 21.43
CA LEU A 34 0.70 49.69 21.33
C LEU A 34 0.58 49.00 19.97
N GLY A 35 0.86 49.70 18.87
CA GLY A 35 0.83 49.13 17.51
C GLY A 35 1.92 48.09 17.27
N GLY A 36 3.12 48.30 17.78
CA GLY A 36 4.21 47.32 17.74
C GLY A 36 3.88 46.08 18.57
N GLY A 37 3.34 46.27 19.78
CA GLY A 37 2.94 45.17 20.67
C GLY A 37 1.82 44.30 20.09
N THR A 38 0.76 44.90 19.54
CA THR A 38 -0.33 44.16 18.89
C THR A 38 0.15 43.44 17.63
N SER A 39 1.04 44.05 16.84
CA SER A 39 1.64 43.42 15.66
C SER A 39 2.47 42.18 16.02
N LEU A 40 3.33 42.27 17.04
CA LEU A 40 4.11 41.12 17.51
C LEU A 40 3.23 40.00 18.06
N LEU A 41 2.18 40.34 18.81
CA LEU A 41 1.22 39.36 19.32
C LEU A 41 0.48 38.66 18.17
N TYR A 42 0.04 39.41 17.16
CA TYR A 42 -0.61 38.86 15.98
C TYR A 42 0.33 37.93 15.19
N GLN A 43 1.58 38.32 14.98
CA GLN A 43 2.59 37.49 14.30
C GLN A 43 2.86 36.19 15.06
N ALA A 44 2.96 36.24 16.40
CA ALA A 44 3.19 35.05 17.21
C ALA A 44 2.02 34.06 17.12
N LEU A 45 0.78 34.55 17.18
CA LEU A 45 -0.43 33.72 17.02
C LEU A 45 -0.54 33.16 15.60
N ASN A 46 -0.28 33.97 14.57
CA ASN A 46 -0.36 33.53 13.18
C ASN A 46 0.69 32.46 12.86
N ARG A 47 1.92 32.60 13.38
CA ARG A 47 2.98 31.60 13.19
C ARG A 47 2.58 30.24 13.78
N GLN A 48 1.94 30.23 14.95
CA GLN A 48 1.47 28.99 15.56
C GLN A 48 0.31 28.36 14.78
N ALA A 49 -0.60 29.17 14.23
CA ALA A 49 -1.67 28.70 13.36
C ALA A 49 -1.13 28.11 12.04
N ASP A 50 -0.14 28.78 11.43
CA ASP A 50 0.52 28.34 10.20
C ASP A 50 1.23 26.99 10.39
N GLU A 51 1.94 26.79 11.50
CA GLU A 51 2.58 25.50 11.80
C GLU A 51 1.56 24.36 11.96
N ARG A 52 0.42 24.61 12.61
CA ARG A 52 -0.66 23.61 12.74
C ARG A 52 -1.27 23.28 11.39
N ASN A 53 -1.55 24.30 10.58
CA ASN A 53 -2.08 24.12 9.24
C ASN A 53 -1.11 23.36 8.33
N GLN A 54 0.20 23.61 8.44
CA GLN A 54 1.21 22.88 7.68
C GLN A 54 1.31 21.42 8.11
N ARG A 55 1.22 21.12 9.42
CA ARG A 55 1.19 19.73 9.91
C ARG A 55 -0.06 19.01 9.43
N ALA A 56 -1.23 19.63 9.57
CA ALA A 56 -2.49 19.07 9.10
C ALA A 56 -2.46 18.77 7.59
N ARG A 57 -1.93 19.68 6.77
CA ARG A 57 -1.76 19.45 5.33
C ARG A 57 -0.81 18.30 5.02
N ARG A 58 0.32 18.19 5.72
CA ARG A 58 1.26 17.07 5.54
C ARG A 58 0.64 15.74 5.92
N ASP A 59 -0.16 15.70 6.98
CA ASP A 59 -0.83 14.49 7.42
C ASP A 59 -1.96 14.10 6.45
N GLU A 60 -2.67 15.08 5.91
CA GLU A 60 -3.65 14.89 4.84
C GLU A 60 -3.00 14.35 3.55
N ASP A 61 -1.92 14.98 3.07
CA ASP A 61 -1.17 14.52 1.90
C ASP A 61 -0.65 13.09 2.08
N ARG A 62 -0.12 12.76 3.27
CA ARG A 62 0.31 11.40 3.62
C ARG A 62 -0.85 10.41 3.57
N SER A 63 -2.02 10.78 4.11
CA SER A 63 -3.20 9.91 4.11
C SER A 63 -3.68 9.61 2.69
N ILE A 64 -3.61 10.60 1.79
CA ILE A 64 -3.97 10.45 0.38
C ILE A 64 -3.01 9.47 -0.31
N VAL A 65 -1.70 9.67 -0.14
CA VAL A 65 -0.67 8.80 -0.74
C VAL A 65 -0.82 7.36 -0.24
N LEU A 66 -1.05 7.15 1.05
CA LEU A 66 -1.27 5.82 1.62
C LEU A 66 -2.54 5.16 1.06
N ARG A 67 -3.62 5.91 0.93
CA ARG A 67 -4.88 5.41 0.36
C ARG A 67 -4.72 5.02 -1.10
N GLU A 68 -4.05 5.83 -1.90
CA GLU A 68 -3.76 5.52 -3.30
C GLU A 68 -2.88 4.28 -3.44
N ALA A 69 -1.86 4.14 -2.60
CA ALA A 69 -1.00 2.96 -2.57
C ALA A 69 -1.81 1.70 -2.25
N ARG A 70 -2.66 1.73 -1.22
CA ARG A 70 -3.54 0.61 -0.83
C ARG A 70 -4.54 0.24 -1.92
N GLN A 71 -5.13 1.23 -2.58
CA GLN A 71 -6.04 0.98 -3.71
C GLN A 71 -5.33 0.35 -4.91
N ARG A 72 -4.07 0.73 -5.16
CA ARG A 72 -3.24 0.08 -6.18
C ARG A 72 -2.99 -1.38 -5.83
N TRP A 73 -2.53 -1.65 -4.61
CA TRP A 73 -2.34 -3.01 -4.11
C TRP A 73 -3.60 -3.86 -4.20
N LEU A 74 -4.76 -3.32 -3.83
CA LEU A 74 -6.04 -4.02 -3.95
C LEU A 74 -6.35 -4.41 -5.40
N ARG A 75 -6.19 -3.46 -6.34
CA ARG A 75 -6.44 -3.70 -7.76
C ARG A 75 -5.52 -4.79 -8.30
N ASP A 76 -4.23 -4.68 -8.02
CA ASP A 76 -3.22 -5.62 -8.48
C ASP A 76 -3.45 -7.02 -7.87
N THR A 77 -3.81 -7.11 -6.59
CA THR A 77 -4.19 -8.37 -5.92
C THR A 77 -5.38 -9.05 -6.61
N ILE A 78 -6.42 -8.27 -6.92
CA ILE A 78 -7.61 -8.78 -7.61
C ILE A 78 -7.23 -9.27 -9.02
N GLU A 79 -6.40 -8.52 -9.73
CA GLU A 79 -5.92 -8.88 -11.06
C GLU A 79 -5.15 -10.20 -11.03
N GLN A 80 -4.16 -10.35 -10.15
CA GLN A 80 -3.39 -11.59 -10.04
C GLN A 80 -4.27 -12.79 -9.64
N TYR A 81 -5.17 -12.60 -8.68
CA TYR A 81 -6.14 -13.63 -8.30
C TYR A 81 -7.03 -14.07 -9.48
N GLN A 82 -7.50 -13.13 -10.30
CA GLN A 82 -8.29 -13.43 -11.48
C GLN A 82 -7.47 -14.10 -12.59
N SER A 83 -6.22 -13.69 -12.78
CA SER A 83 -5.27 -14.28 -13.74
C SER A 83 -5.02 -15.75 -13.44
N VAL A 84 -4.72 -16.11 -12.19
CA VAL A 84 -4.56 -17.53 -11.78
C VAL A 84 -5.84 -18.33 -12.00
N LYS A 85 -7.01 -17.78 -11.64
CA LYS A 85 -8.29 -18.45 -11.88
C LYS A 85 -8.60 -18.64 -13.37
N ARG A 86 -8.22 -17.67 -14.20
CA ARG A 86 -8.35 -17.76 -15.66
C ARG A 86 -7.43 -18.85 -16.20
N ALA A 87 -6.17 -18.88 -15.80
CA ALA A 87 -5.20 -19.92 -16.16
C ALA A 87 -5.73 -21.31 -15.78
N ARG A 88 -6.21 -21.48 -14.54
CA ARG A 88 -6.85 -22.72 -14.06
C ARG A 88 -8.00 -23.17 -14.95
N ARG A 89 -8.94 -22.28 -15.26
CA ARG A 89 -10.12 -22.60 -16.08
C ARG A 89 -9.74 -22.99 -17.49
N LEU A 90 -8.76 -22.32 -18.08
CA LEU A 90 -8.25 -22.61 -19.42
C LEU A 90 -7.50 -23.95 -19.45
N LEU A 91 -6.63 -24.21 -18.47
CA LEU A 91 -5.94 -25.50 -18.34
C LEU A 91 -6.94 -26.64 -18.17
N ARG A 92 -7.91 -26.48 -17.27
CA ARG A 92 -8.98 -27.47 -17.06
C ARG A 92 -9.78 -27.75 -18.32
N ALA A 93 -10.18 -26.71 -19.05
CA ALA A 93 -10.96 -26.87 -20.28
C ALA A 93 -10.19 -27.67 -21.35
N GLN A 94 -8.86 -27.61 -21.34
CA GLN A 94 -8.02 -28.29 -22.32
C GLN A 94 -7.63 -29.70 -21.88
N ALA A 95 -7.33 -29.89 -20.59
CA ALA A 95 -6.95 -31.19 -20.04
C ALA A 95 -8.13 -32.16 -19.91
N LEU A 96 -9.35 -31.64 -19.74
CA LEU A 96 -10.58 -32.42 -19.69
C LEU A 96 -11.23 -32.60 -21.07
N ALA A 97 -10.61 -32.10 -22.15
CA ALA A 97 -11.07 -32.45 -23.50
C ALA A 97 -10.93 -33.97 -23.67
N PRO A 98 -11.99 -34.69 -24.06
CA PRO A 98 -11.96 -36.14 -24.13
C PRO A 98 -10.88 -36.57 -25.12
N GLY A 99 -9.75 -37.05 -24.60
CA GLY A 99 -8.85 -37.91 -25.35
C GLY A 99 -9.64 -39.12 -25.85
N SER A 100 -9.17 -39.77 -26.92
CA SER A 100 -9.74 -41.02 -27.40
C SER A 100 -10.06 -41.93 -26.21
N ARG A 101 -11.28 -42.51 -26.11
CA ARG A 101 -11.89 -43.20 -24.95
C ARG A 101 -11.02 -44.19 -24.13
N ARG A 102 -9.80 -44.50 -24.58
CA ARG A 102 -8.81 -45.38 -23.92
C ARG A 102 -7.65 -44.67 -23.25
N ALA A 103 -7.38 -43.40 -23.57
CA ALA A 103 -6.31 -42.63 -22.95
C ALA A 103 -6.94 -41.74 -21.87
N GLY A 104 -6.39 -41.73 -20.65
CA GLY A 104 -6.80 -40.84 -19.58
C GLY A 104 -6.68 -39.36 -19.95
N PRO A 105 -7.03 -38.42 -19.04
CA PRO A 105 -6.86 -36.99 -19.29
C PRO A 105 -5.39 -36.65 -19.61
N ARG A 106 -5.17 -35.92 -20.70
CA ARG A 106 -3.84 -35.53 -21.19
C ARG A 106 -3.71 -34.03 -21.26
N VAL A 107 -2.49 -33.53 -21.09
CA VAL A 107 -2.18 -32.10 -21.14
C VAL A 107 -1.30 -31.82 -22.34
N LYS A 108 -1.66 -30.80 -23.13
CA LYS A 108 -0.83 -30.28 -24.21
C LYS A 108 0.31 -29.46 -23.63
N VAL A 109 1.55 -29.89 -23.85
CA VAL A 109 2.76 -29.31 -23.23
C VAL A 109 2.89 -27.82 -23.58
N GLY A 110 2.72 -27.46 -24.85
CA GLY A 110 2.84 -26.06 -25.30
C GLY A 110 1.83 -25.13 -24.64
N ARG A 111 0.58 -25.56 -24.43
CA ARG A 111 -0.38 -24.72 -23.70
C ARG A 111 -0.07 -24.69 -22.21
N TYR A 112 0.39 -25.81 -21.66
CA TYR A 112 0.73 -25.84 -20.25
C TYR A 112 1.80 -24.80 -19.93
N ASP A 113 2.86 -24.72 -20.74
CA ASP A 113 3.88 -23.67 -20.65
C ASP A 113 3.27 -22.27 -20.69
N GLU A 114 2.52 -21.91 -21.74
CA GLU A 114 1.91 -20.59 -21.89
C GLU A 114 1.06 -20.16 -20.68
N LEU A 115 0.24 -21.08 -20.16
CA LEU A 115 -0.65 -20.77 -19.03
C LEU A 115 0.06 -20.79 -17.70
N LEU A 116 1.18 -21.50 -17.58
CA LEU A 116 1.99 -21.49 -16.38
C LEU A 116 2.84 -20.22 -16.28
N GLN A 117 3.26 -19.61 -17.38
CA GLN A 117 3.89 -18.27 -17.32
C GLN A 117 3.00 -17.26 -16.57
N VAL A 118 1.68 -17.31 -16.80
CA VAL A 118 0.71 -16.47 -16.06
C VAL A 118 0.68 -16.79 -14.56
N VAL A 119 0.86 -18.06 -14.19
CA VAL A 119 0.92 -18.49 -12.79
C VAL A 119 2.24 -18.07 -12.14
N LEU A 120 3.35 -18.17 -12.87
CA LEU A 120 4.67 -17.72 -12.44
C LEU A 120 4.68 -16.22 -12.18
N ASP A 121 4.13 -15.41 -13.09
CA ASP A 121 4.01 -13.96 -12.91
C ASP A 121 3.23 -13.61 -11.63
N ALA A 122 2.13 -14.32 -11.38
CA ALA A 122 1.34 -14.14 -10.16
C ALA A 122 2.09 -14.58 -8.89
N GLN A 123 2.87 -15.66 -8.96
CA GLN A 123 3.71 -16.13 -7.85
C GLN A 123 4.79 -15.10 -7.51
N LEU A 124 5.54 -14.62 -8.49
CA LEU A 124 6.58 -13.60 -8.31
C LEU A 124 6.00 -12.29 -7.77
N TRP A 125 4.81 -11.91 -8.23
CA TRP A 125 4.11 -10.75 -7.69
C TRP A 125 3.75 -10.93 -6.20
N LEU A 126 3.24 -12.11 -5.81
CA LEU A 126 2.94 -12.41 -4.40
C LEU A 126 4.20 -12.43 -3.54
N GLU A 127 5.31 -12.95 -4.05
CA GLU A 127 6.61 -12.90 -3.38
C GLU A 127 7.06 -11.46 -3.14
N GLY A 128 6.96 -10.59 -4.15
CA GLY A 128 7.22 -9.17 -4.03
C GLY A 128 6.31 -8.48 -3.01
N MET A 129 5.03 -8.86 -2.96
CA MET A 129 4.08 -8.37 -1.95
C MET A 129 4.51 -8.77 -0.54
N VAL A 130 4.91 -10.03 -0.31
CA VAL A 130 5.42 -10.49 1.00
C VAL A 130 6.66 -9.71 1.41
N ALA A 131 7.60 -9.49 0.49
CA ALA A 131 8.79 -8.70 0.76
C ALA A 131 8.45 -7.26 1.16
N MET A 132 7.48 -6.63 0.46
CA MET A 132 7.04 -5.27 0.76
C MET A 132 6.32 -5.17 2.11
N MET A 133 5.42 -6.09 2.42
CA MET A 133 4.73 -6.14 3.71
C MET A 133 5.70 -6.29 4.89
N ARG A 134 6.82 -6.98 4.69
CA ARG A 134 7.89 -7.11 5.70
C ARG A 134 8.75 -5.86 5.81
N ALA A 135 8.93 -5.12 4.72
CA ALA A 135 9.78 -3.94 4.68
C ALA A 135 9.07 -2.65 5.17
N ASP A 136 7.75 -2.54 4.97
CA ASP A 136 7.00 -1.33 5.27
C ASP A 136 5.69 -1.62 6.04
N SER A 137 5.74 -1.44 7.36
CA SER A 137 4.60 -1.59 8.26
C SER A 137 3.58 -0.44 8.19
N THR A 138 3.86 0.63 7.44
CA THR A 138 2.94 1.78 7.31
C THR A 138 1.87 1.53 6.25
N LEU A 139 2.21 0.79 5.18
CA LEU A 139 1.29 0.43 4.11
C LEU A 139 0.24 -0.57 4.59
N PHE A 140 0.68 -1.55 5.37
CA PHE A 140 -0.13 -2.61 5.96
C PHE A 140 0.05 -2.56 7.47
N PRO A 141 -0.98 -2.19 8.24
CA PRO A 141 -0.95 -2.39 9.68
C PRO A 141 -0.54 -3.84 9.96
N GLU A 142 0.28 -4.06 10.99
CA GLU A 142 0.78 -5.39 11.34
C GLU A 142 -0.39 -6.35 11.59
N ASN A 143 -0.78 -7.06 10.52
CA ASN A 143 -1.79 -8.10 10.54
C ASN A 143 -1.10 -9.39 10.10
N PRO A 144 -0.57 -10.18 11.06
CA PRO A 144 0.18 -11.39 10.76
C PRO A 144 -0.67 -12.40 9.95
N ASP A 145 -1.99 -12.36 10.10
CA ASP A 145 -2.90 -13.25 9.38
C ASP A 145 -2.97 -12.92 7.88
N VAL A 146 -2.82 -11.65 7.49
CA VAL A 146 -2.78 -11.25 6.07
C VAL A 146 -1.47 -11.67 5.45
N THR A 147 -0.35 -11.43 6.13
CA THR A 147 0.96 -11.86 5.64
C THR A 147 1.01 -13.38 5.51
N ALA A 148 0.52 -14.12 6.51
CA ALA A 148 0.43 -15.58 6.44
C ALA A 148 -0.48 -16.05 5.28
N ALA A 149 -1.56 -15.31 4.99
CA ALA A 149 -2.43 -15.62 3.86
C ALA A 149 -1.73 -15.41 2.50
N VAL A 150 -0.98 -14.32 2.32
CA VAL A 150 -0.18 -14.09 1.09
C VAL A 150 0.89 -15.17 0.94
N VAL A 151 1.61 -15.49 2.02
CA VAL A 151 2.64 -16.55 2.02
C VAL A 151 2.03 -17.90 1.64
N SER A 152 0.89 -18.28 2.23
CA SER A 152 0.22 -19.54 1.87
C SER A 152 -0.18 -19.59 0.39
N ALA A 153 -0.64 -18.49 -0.19
CA ALA A 153 -1.01 -18.44 -1.60
C ALA A 153 0.22 -18.54 -2.51
N GLU A 154 1.29 -17.83 -2.14
CA GLU A 154 2.58 -17.86 -2.83
C GLU A 154 3.19 -19.26 -2.84
N GLU A 155 3.28 -19.92 -1.67
CA GLU A 155 3.83 -21.28 -1.53
C GLU A 155 3.05 -22.32 -2.33
N TYR A 156 1.72 -22.18 -2.41
CA TYR A 156 0.90 -23.05 -3.24
C TYR A 156 1.25 -22.89 -4.73
N LEU A 157 1.36 -21.65 -5.24
CA LEU A 157 1.74 -21.43 -6.64
C LEU A 157 3.18 -21.88 -6.91
N ARG A 158 4.10 -21.66 -5.96
CA ARG A 158 5.48 -22.16 -6.06
C ARG A 158 5.51 -23.68 -6.21
N THR A 159 4.71 -24.41 -5.45
CA THR A 159 4.62 -25.87 -5.55
C THR A 159 4.18 -26.32 -6.95
N LEU A 160 3.22 -25.62 -7.56
CA LEU A 160 2.77 -25.88 -8.93
C LEU A 160 3.86 -25.56 -9.97
N VAL A 161 4.58 -24.45 -9.81
CA VAL A 161 5.71 -24.07 -10.68
C VAL A 161 6.85 -25.08 -10.57
N THR A 162 7.22 -25.51 -9.36
CA THR A 162 8.29 -26.49 -9.14
C THR A 162 7.96 -27.87 -9.76
N GLU A 163 6.70 -28.31 -9.71
CA GLU A 163 6.29 -29.53 -10.41
C GLU A 163 6.52 -29.42 -11.92
N TYR A 164 6.17 -28.27 -12.51
CA TYR A 164 6.40 -28.02 -13.93
C TYR A 164 7.89 -27.96 -14.30
N GLU A 165 8.71 -27.29 -13.50
CA GLU A 165 10.16 -27.21 -13.72
C GLU A 165 10.81 -28.60 -13.77
N GLY A 166 10.36 -29.51 -12.91
CA GLY A 166 10.79 -30.92 -12.94
C GLY A 166 10.27 -31.69 -14.15
N PHE A 167 9.09 -31.34 -14.65
CA PHE A 167 8.45 -32.01 -15.79
C PHE A 167 9.03 -31.57 -17.15
N LEU A 168 9.28 -30.27 -17.34
CA LEU A 168 9.62 -29.67 -18.64
C LEU A 168 10.80 -30.34 -19.37
N PRO A 169 11.94 -30.67 -18.73
CA PRO A 169 13.06 -31.32 -19.40
C PRO A 169 12.72 -32.70 -19.97
N SER A 170 11.77 -33.41 -19.35
CA SER A 170 11.38 -34.77 -19.73
C SER A 170 10.44 -34.81 -20.94
N THR A 171 9.84 -33.67 -21.32
CA THR A 171 8.76 -33.61 -22.31
C THR A 171 9.06 -32.77 -23.54
N GLN A 172 10.28 -32.23 -23.69
CA GLN A 172 10.66 -31.41 -24.86
C GLN A 172 10.43 -32.10 -26.21
N ALA A 173 10.42 -33.43 -26.26
CA ALA A 173 10.14 -34.21 -27.48
C ALA A 173 8.66 -34.60 -27.66
N ARG A 174 7.77 -34.33 -26.69
CA ARG A 174 6.36 -34.77 -26.69
C ARG A 174 5.40 -33.59 -26.81
N GLN A 175 4.33 -33.76 -27.59
CA GLN A 175 3.26 -32.76 -27.70
C GLN A 175 2.25 -32.84 -26.55
N GLU A 176 2.07 -34.03 -25.98
CA GLU A 176 1.12 -34.32 -24.92
C GLU A 176 1.74 -35.28 -23.90
N ASP A 177 1.37 -35.13 -22.64
CA ASP A 177 1.69 -36.11 -21.58
C ASP A 177 0.48 -36.35 -20.67
N ASP A 178 0.57 -37.40 -19.87
CA ASP A 178 -0.52 -37.90 -19.04
C ASP A 178 -0.60 -37.11 -17.74
N LEU A 179 -1.80 -36.63 -17.40
CA LEU A 179 -2.03 -35.79 -16.21
C LEU A 179 -1.69 -36.52 -14.89
N GLU A 180 -1.72 -37.85 -14.89
CA GLU A 180 -1.39 -38.69 -13.72
C GLU A 180 0.04 -38.47 -13.20
N LYS A 181 0.96 -38.01 -14.07
CA LYS A 181 2.35 -37.71 -13.69
C LYS A 181 2.51 -36.34 -13.03
N LEU A 182 1.45 -35.54 -13.02
CA LEU A 182 1.41 -34.16 -12.54
C LEU A 182 0.34 -34.01 -11.45
N PRO A 183 0.56 -34.59 -10.25
CA PRO A 183 -0.43 -34.58 -9.18
C PRO A 183 -0.84 -33.17 -8.73
N VAL A 184 0.09 -32.21 -8.68
CA VAL A 184 -0.21 -30.81 -8.28
C VAL A 184 -1.04 -30.13 -9.36
N LEU A 185 -0.68 -30.28 -10.64
CA LEU A 185 -1.49 -29.79 -11.75
C LEU A 185 -2.89 -30.42 -11.72
N SER A 186 -2.98 -31.74 -11.54
CA SER A 186 -4.24 -32.49 -11.48
C SER A 186 -5.15 -31.95 -10.36
N GLU A 187 -4.60 -31.70 -9.19
CA GLU A 187 -5.28 -31.05 -8.07
C GLU A 187 -5.70 -29.62 -8.45
N PHE A 188 -4.81 -28.84 -9.03
CA PHE A 188 -5.07 -27.46 -9.45
C PHE A 188 -6.23 -27.38 -10.44
N ILE A 189 -6.24 -28.20 -11.50
CA ILE A 189 -7.27 -28.15 -12.54
C ILE A 189 -8.54 -28.95 -12.21
N GLY A 190 -8.54 -29.72 -11.12
CA GLY A 190 -9.67 -30.58 -10.73
C GLY A 190 -10.97 -29.82 -10.43
N PRO A 191 -12.07 -30.55 -10.15
CA PRO A 191 -13.28 -29.97 -9.58
C PRO A 191 -12.97 -29.20 -8.30
N TYR A 192 -13.59 -28.03 -8.11
CA TYR A 192 -13.25 -27.12 -7.00
C TYR A 192 -13.47 -27.77 -5.62
N GLU A 193 -14.44 -28.67 -5.53
CA GLU A 193 -14.79 -29.43 -4.33
C GLU A 193 -13.70 -30.44 -3.94
N LEU A 194 -12.93 -30.91 -4.92
CA LEU A 194 -11.85 -31.89 -4.75
C LEU A 194 -10.47 -31.24 -4.65
N SER A 195 -10.30 -30.04 -5.22
CA SER A 195 -9.06 -29.25 -5.16
C SER A 195 -8.85 -28.60 -3.78
N GLN A 196 -8.50 -29.41 -2.78
CA GLN A 196 -8.29 -28.94 -1.40
C GLN A 196 -7.15 -27.92 -1.28
N GLY A 197 -6.01 -28.16 -1.94
CA GLY A 197 -4.87 -27.25 -1.97
C GLY A 197 -5.26 -25.91 -2.58
N PHE A 198 -5.82 -25.92 -3.79
CA PHE A 198 -6.26 -24.69 -4.48
C PHE A 198 -7.27 -23.88 -3.66
N ARG A 199 -8.18 -24.57 -2.94
CA ARG A 199 -9.21 -23.92 -2.13
C ARG A 199 -8.64 -23.32 -0.85
N HIS A 200 -7.87 -24.12 -0.10
CA HIS A 200 -7.45 -23.78 1.25
C HIS A 200 -6.14 -23.00 1.31
N GLN A 201 -5.25 -23.21 0.36
CA GLN A 201 -3.93 -22.56 0.33
C GLN A 201 -3.89 -21.36 -0.62
N PHE A 202 -4.76 -21.29 -1.64
CA PHE A 202 -4.80 -20.15 -2.56
C PHE A 202 -6.10 -19.34 -2.48
N THR A 203 -7.25 -19.94 -2.79
CA THR A 203 -8.51 -19.18 -2.96
C THR A 203 -8.96 -18.48 -1.69
N ARG A 204 -9.05 -19.20 -0.56
CA ARG A 204 -9.48 -18.62 0.71
C ARG A 204 -8.48 -17.58 1.24
N PRO A 205 -7.15 -17.85 1.25
CA PRO A 205 -6.17 -16.84 1.62
C PRO A 205 -6.26 -15.57 0.76
N MET A 206 -6.33 -15.69 -0.56
CA MET A 206 -6.45 -14.52 -1.45
C MET A 206 -7.75 -13.74 -1.22
N GLN A 207 -8.88 -14.43 -0.97
CA GLN A 207 -10.13 -13.76 -0.61
C GLN A 207 -10.02 -12.97 0.69
N ARG A 208 -9.30 -13.51 1.70
CA ARG A 208 -9.01 -12.80 2.94
C ARG A 208 -8.15 -11.56 2.68
N VAL A 209 -7.06 -11.69 1.92
CA VAL A 209 -6.18 -10.56 1.56
C VAL A 209 -6.96 -9.46 0.85
N ILE A 210 -7.82 -9.81 -0.10
CA ILE A 210 -8.68 -8.85 -0.81
C ILE A 210 -9.65 -8.14 0.14
N ALA A 211 -10.30 -8.87 1.05
CA ALA A 211 -11.23 -8.28 2.01
C ALA A 211 -10.54 -7.29 2.97
N GLU A 212 -9.33 -7.63 3.43
CA GLU A 212 -8.53 -6.78 4.31
C GLU A 212 -8.03 -5.53 3.58
N LEU A 213 -7.54 -5.68 2.35
CA LEU A 213 -7.16 -4.53 1.51
C LEU A 213 -8.34 -3.61 1.20
N GLN A 214 -9.53 -4.16 1.01
CA GLN A 214 -10.76 -3.39 0.85
C GLN A 214 -11.09 -2.59 2.11
N ALA A 215 -11.03 -3.22 3.29
CA ALA A 215 -11.27 -2.54 4.56
C ALA A 215 -10.28 -1.38 4.77
N LEU A 216 -8.98 -1.61 4.50
CA LEU A 216 -7.92 -0.59 4.63
C LEU A 216 -8.00 0.56 3.62
N SER A 217 -8.73 0.37 2.52
CA SER A 217 -8.93 1.40 1.47
C SER A 217 -10.15 2.28 1.72
N LEU A 218 -11.08 1.81 2.56
CA LEU A 218 -12.33 2.49 2.91
C LEU A 218 -12.25 3.25 4.24
N GLY A 219 -11.44 2.77 5.19
CA GLY A 219 -11.11 3.46 6.44
C GLY A 219 -9.99 4.49 6.27
#